data_AF-A0AAN0NII0-F1
#
_entry.id   AF-A0AAN0NII0-F1
#
_cell.length_a   1.000
_cell.length_b   1.000
_cell.length_c   1.000
_cell.angle_alpha   90.00
_cell.angle_beta   90.00
_cell.angle_gamma   90.00
#
_symmetry.space_group_name_H-M   'P 1'
#
loop_
_entity.id
_entity.type
_entity.pdbx_description
1 polymer ?
#
loop_
_entity_poly.entity_id
_entity_poly.type
_entity_poly.pdbx_seq_one_letter_code
_entity_poly.pdbx_strand_id
1 'polypeptide(L)'
;MKDGQEAVGAMLRQADMATLQRRPISDEAKRAVAELSQKTTDFLHATGKRQRKHKAEVKLRFEATLGALTADLLLARLNSEADGYCWRKITSEDFKNTVGERRHFESIRDAWIEMKLIDIHGGFRGADDWVGKKYYPDVPSYRWATRLRATDTLIEYIESYGITAESLDRHFQRELTKGKPIIVKTDKHGDDKGRETAKFKRTAGQIARETEVNEINEYLAEQTFSFGPAPYLRRIYNNGDDPLFDWNHGGRLYAEGKSYLNWEADERKNIEINGSGVVEIDISACQLTIIHGLLGKEFDPIQDLYDFDGLERKDVKQVINTIIGIGGNIDHASGEYLSQKRKRILEAIKESFPILDQLGEKGLNSVTLQAIESDIMMMTLLRLKRDQQIPALPVHDCIIVRAEDADAAKTVFSDSFRELTGVESKLVTKG
;
A
#
# COMPACT_ATOMS: atom_id res chain seq x y z
N MET A 1 -1.39 11.81 -34.53
CA MET A 1 -0.10 11.48 -33.91
C MET A 1 -0.05 11.93 -32.46
N LYS A 2 -0.39 13.20 -32.16
CA LYS A 2 -0.52 13.69 -30.78
C LYS A 2 -1.51 12.82 -29.97
N ASP A 3 -2.79 12.81 -30.31
CA ASP A 3 -3.82 12.10 -29.53
C ASP A 3 -3.49 10.62 -29.22
N GLY A 4 -2.80 9.93 -30.14
CA GLY A 4 -2.35 8.56 -29.93
C GLY A 4 -1.21 8.41 -28.92
N GLN A 5 -0.33 9.40 -28.79
CA GLN A 5 0.76 9.36 -27.82
C GLN A 5 0.34 9.82 -26.41
N GLU A 6 -0.67 10.68 -26.31
CA GLU A 6 -1.31 11.02 -25.02
C GLU A 6 -1.98 9.79 -24.40
N ALA A 7 -2.69 9.01 -25.23
CA ALA A 7 -3.32 7.76 -24.83
C ALA A 7 -2.30 6.74 -24.31
N VAL A 8 -1.17 6.56 -25.01
CA VAL A 8 -0.08 5.66 -24.56
C VAL A 8 0.50 6.12 -23.23
N GLY A 9 0.73 7.42 -23.05
CA GLY A 9 1.24 7.97 -21.78
C GLY A 9 0.28 7.73 -20.62
N ALA A 10 -1.02 7.91 -20.82
CA ALA A 10 -2.05 7.64 -19.81
C ALA A 10 -2.09 6.15 -19.43
N MET A 11 -2.09 5.27 -20.43
CA MET A 11 -2.05 3.81 -20.27
C MET A 11 -0.81 3.36 -19.46
N LEU A 12 0.39 3.81 -19.85
CA LEU A 12 1.64 3.41 -19.17
C LEU A 12 1.74 3.93 -17.71
N ARG A 13 0.96 4.94 -17.33
CA ARG A 13 0.85 5.39 -15.93
C ARG A 13 0.02 4.44 -15.07
N GLN A 14 -0.81 3.60 -15.69
CA GLN A 14 -1.59 2.58 -14.98
C GLN A 14 -0.81 1.31 -14.65
N ALA A 15 0.40 1.16 -15.21
CA ALA A 15 1.28 0.01 -14.99
C ALA A 15 1.64 -0.18 -13.51
N ASP A 16 1.62 -1.43 -13.05
CA ASP A 16 2.05 -1.82 -11.71
C ASP A 16 3.55 -2.04 -11.64
N MET A 17 4.12 -1.96 -10.43
CA MET A 17 5.53 -2.24 -10.22
C MET A 17 5.81 -3.74 -10.36
N ALA A 18 6.79 -4.12 -11.19
CA ALA A 18 7.39 -5.46 -11.12
C ALA A 18 8.17 -5.56 -9.80
N THR A 19 7.61 -6.21 -8.79
CA THR A 19 8.19 -6.32 -7.45
C THR A 19 9.48 -7.14 -7.41
N LEU A 20 9.61 -8.11 -8.32
CA LEU A 20 10.62 -9.15 -8.41
C LEU A 20 10.74 -9.96 -7.12
N GLN A 21 9.60 -10.20 -6.48
CA GLN A 21 9.52 -10.90 -5.19
C GLN A 21 8.94 -12.30 -5.29
N ARG A 22 8.67 -12.82 -6.49
CA ARG A 22 8.08 -14.15 -6.67
C ARG A 22 9.11 -15.21 -7.03
N ARG A 23 8.89 -16.44 -6.56
CA ARG A 23 9.69 -17.63 -6.88
C ARG A 23 8.80 -18.74 -7.42
N PRO A 24 9.28 -19.55 -8.38
CA PRO A 24 8.55 -20.73 -8.83
C PRO A 24 8.49 -21.77 -7.70
N ILE A 25 7.29 -22.30 -7.42
CA ILE A 25 7.05 -23.32 -6.39
C ILE A 25 6.60 -24.66 -6.98
N SER A 26 5.79 -24.63 -8.05
CA SER A 26 5.36 -25.83 -8.77
C SER A 26 6.48 -26.43 -9.62
N ASP A 27 6.37 -27.72 -9.95
CA ASP A 27 7.35 -28.39 -10.81
C ASP A 27 7.29 -27.86 -12.25
N GLU A 28 6.09 -27.51 -12.72
CA GLU A 28 5.84 -26.86 -14.01
C GLU A 28 6.60 -25.53 -14.09
N ALA A 29 6.44 -24.66 -13.07
CA ALA A 29 7.10 -23.35 -13.05
C ALA A 29 8.61 -23.47 -12.92
N LYS A 30 9.11 -24.39 -12.08
CA LYS A 30 10.55 -24.65 -11.97
C LYS A 30 11.13 -25.12 -13.29
N ARG A 31 10.45 -26.02 -14.01
CA ARG A 31 10.88 -26.50 -15.33
C ARG A 31 10.85 -25.40 -16.37
N ALA A 32 9.75 -24.65 -16.47
CA ALA A 32 9.60 -23.54 -17.41
C ALA A 32 10.72 -22.50 -17.25
N VAL A 33 11.00 -22.09 -16.00
CA VAL A 33 12.06 -21.14 -15.67
C VAL A 33 13.46 -21.70 -15.98
N ALA A 34 13.72 -22.97 -15.66
CA ALA A 34 15.01 -23.61 -15.95
C ALA A 34 15.28 -23.71 -17.46
N GLU A 35 14.29 -24.11 -18.25
CA GLU A 35 14.42 -24.21 -19.71
C GLU A 35 14.51 -22.83 -20.37
N LEU A 36 13.74 -21.84 -19.92
CA LEU A 36 13.83 -20.47 -20.41
C LEU A 36 15.17 -19.83 -20.06
N SER A 37 15.70 -20.12 -18.87
CA SER A 37 17.06 -19.74 -18.45
C SER A 37 18.14 -20.35 -19.36
N GLN A 38 17.99 -21.62 -19.73
CA GLN A 38 18.89 -22.28 -20.66
C GLN A 38 18.84 -21.62 -22.06
N LYS A 39 17.64 -21.42 -22.62
CA LYS A 39 17.46 -20.73 -23.91
C LYS A 39 18.06 -19.32 -23.91
N THR A 40 17.85 -18.56 -22.83
CA THR A 40 18.41 -17.22 -22.66
C THR A 40 19.95 -17.26 -22.59
N THR A 41 20.50 -18.24 -21.87
CA THR A 41 21.96 -18.43 -21.76
C THR A 41 22.59 -18.81 -23.11
N ASP A 42 21.95 -19.70 -23.86
CA ASP A 42 22.42 -20.12 -25.19
C ASP A 42 22.38 -18.96 -26.20
N PHE A 43 21.34 -18.13 -26.15
CA PHE A 43 21.27 -16.91 -26.94
C PHE A 43 22.41 -15.94 -26.62
N LEU A 44 22.71 -15.71 -25.33
CA LEU A 44 23.82 -14.86 -24.89
C LEU A 44 25.19 -15.38 -25.35
N HIS A 45 25.35 -16.70 -25.43
CA HIS A 45 26.56 -17.32 -26.00
C HIS A 45 26.64 -17.15 -27.52
N ALA A 46 25.56 -17.43 -28.23
CA ALA A 46 25.49 -17.31 -29.69
C ALA A 46 25.75 -15.87 -30.18
N THR A 47 25.31 -14.88 -29.43
CA THR A 47 25.50 -13.45 -29.73
C THR A 47 26.82 -12.88 -29.20
N GLY A 48 27.69 -13.70 -28.59
CA GLY A 48 28.99 -13.26 -28.06
C GLY A 48 28.91 -12.35 -26.83
N LYS A 49 27.71 -12.00 -26.36
CA LYS A 49 27.48 -11.22 -25.13
C LYS A 49 27.95 -11.94 -23.87
N ARG A 50 28.15 -13.25 -23.96
CA ARG A 50 28.75 -14.06 -22.90
C ARG A 50 29.69 -15.13 -23.45
N GLN A 51 30.91 -15.17 -22.93
CA GLN A 51 31.91 -16.16 -23.34
C GLN A 51 31.95 -17.40 -22.44
N ARG A 52 31.66 -17.26 -21.14
CA ARG A 52 31.81 -18.35 -20.15
C ARG A 52 30.47 -18.79 -19.60
N LYS A 53 30.30 -20.12 -19.46
CA LYS A 53 29.13 -20.71 -18.79
C LYS A 53 29.03 -20.18 -17.35
N HIS A 54 27.79 -20.08 -16.85
CA HIS A 54 27.56 -19.78 -15.44
C HIS A 54 28.11 -20.90 -14.54
N LYS A 55 28.77 -20.52 -13.45
CA LYS A 55 28.97 -21.44 -12.31
C LYS A 55 27.60 -21.77 -11.70
N ALA A 56 27.47 -22.94 -11.07
CA ALA A 56 26.19 -23.44 -10.53
C ALA A 56 25.44 -22.41 -9.67
N GLU A 57 26.12 -21.78 -8.70
CA GLU A 57 25.51 -20.77 -7.82
C GLU A 57 25.01 -19.52 -8.59
N VAL A 58 25.76 -19.10 -9.61
CA VAL A 58 25.37 -17.94 -10.43
C VAL A 58 24.18 -18.31 -11.33
N LYS A 59 24.11 -19.57 -11.79
CA LYS A 59 22.96 -20.08 -12.55
C LYS A 59 21.68 -20.03 -11.69
N LEU A 60 21.73 -20.44 -10.43
CA LEU A 60 20.60 -20.37 -9.51
C LEU A 60 20.09 -18.93 -9.31
N ARG A 61 21.00 -17.95 -9.16
CA ARG A 61 20.64 -16.54 -9.01
C ARG A 61 20.10 -15.92 -10.30
N PHE A 62 20.61 -16.37 -11.45
CA PHE A 62 20.09 -16.00 -12.75
C PHE A 62 18.67 -16.53 -12.95
N GLU A 63 18.43 -17.81 -12.66
CA GLU A 63 17.09 -18.44 -12.69
C GLU A 63 16.12 -17.78 -11.71
N ALA A 64 16.55 -17.44 -10.50
CA ALA A 64 15.73 -16.73 -9.53
C ALA A 64 15.31 -15.34 -10.06
N THR A 65 16.22 -14.63 -10.72
CA THR A 65 15.91 -13.32 -11.33
C THR A 65 14.95 -13.46 -12.50
N LEU A 66 15.18 -14.47 -13.35
CA LEU A 66 14.35 -14.76 -14.51
C LEU A 66 12.94 -15.18 -14.12
N GLY A 67 12.81 -16.08 -13.14
CA GLY A 67 11.51 -16.52 -12.62
C GLY A 67 10.73 -15.37 -11.97
N ALA A 68 11.41 -14.50 -11.20
CA ALA A 68 10.78 -13.33 -10.62
C ALA A 68 10.26 -12.35 -11.68
N LEU A 69 11.05 -12.08 -12.73
CA LEU A 69 10.61 -11.25 -13.86
C LEU A 69 9.44 -11.89 -14.63
N THR A 70 9.51 -13.19 -14.89
CA THR A 70 8.45 -13.94 -15.57
C THR A 70 7.13 -13.80 -14.83
N ALA A 71 7.13 -14.02 -13.51
CA ALA A 71 5.92 -13.93 -12.69
C ALA A 71 5.30 -12.52 -12.71
N ASP A 72 6.11 -11.47 -12.59
CA ASP A 72 5.58 -10.10 -12.62
C ASP A 72 5.05 -9.70 -14.00
N LEU A 73 5.67 -10.18 -15.09
CA LEU A 73 5.16 -9.92 -16.45
C LEU A 73 3.83 -10.64 -16.71
N LEU A 74 3.66 -11.85 -16.17
CA LEU A 74 2.38 -12.56 -16.23
C LEU A 74 1.30 -11.83 -15.44
N LEU A 75 1.60 -11.35 -14.22
CA LEU A 75 0.63 -10.56 -13.44
C LEU A 75 0.24 -9.27 -14.14
N ALA A 76 1.21 -8.60 -14.75
CA ALA A 76 0.95 -7.36 -15.47
C ALA A 76 -0.10 -7.56 -16.57
N ARG A 77 -0.21 -8.77 -17.15
CA ARG A 77 -1.19 -9.11 -18.17
C ARG A 77 -2.64 -8.97 -17.72
N LEU A 78 -2.90 -9.14 -16.42
CA LEU A 78 -4.23 -8.96 -15.81
C LEU A 78 -4.64 -7.47 -15.78
N ASN A 79 -3.68 -6.55 -15.88
CA ASN A 79 -3.95 -5.12 -15.89
C ASN A 79 -4.18 -4.64 -17.35
N SER A 80 -5.44 -4.72 -17.78
CA SER A 80 -5.86 -4.26 -19.11
C SER A 80 -5.74 -2.75 -19.29
N GLU A 81 -5.85 -1.95 -18.22
CA GLU A 81 -5.68 -0.49 -18.28
C GLU A 81 -4.25 -0.08 -18.65
N ALA A 82 -3.27 -0.94 -18.32
CA ALA A 82 -1.87 -0.76 -18.63
C ALA A 82 -1.42 -1.54 -19.86
N ASP A 83 -2.33 -2.20 -20.60
CA ASP A 83 -2.00 -3.07 -21.76
C ASP A 83 -0.89 -4.10 -21.45
N GLY A 84 -0.96 -4.72 -20.27
CA GLY A 84 0.03 -5.71 -19.84
C GLY A 84 1.37 -5.14 -19.38
N TYR A 85 1.55 -3.82 -19.34
CA TYR A 85 2.80 -3.22 -18.90
C TYR A 85 2.95 -3.19 -17.38
N CYS A 86 4.15 -3.53 -16.93
CA CYS A 86 4.66 -3.26 -15.58
C CYS A 86 5.83 -2.27 -15.64
N TRP A 87 6.28 -1.79 -14.49
CA TRP A 87 7.47 -0.94 -14.41
C TRP A 87 8.47 -1.36 -13.35
N ARG A 88 9.74 -1.02 -13.59
CA ARG A 88 10.81 -1.28 -12.63
C ARG A 88 11.86 -0.18 -12.65
N LYS A 89 12.18 0.37 -11.47
CA LYS A 89 13.41 1.17 -11.30
C LYS A 89 14.62 0.24 -11.22
N ILE A 90 15.66 0.59 -11.98
CA ILE A 90 16.86 -0.23 -12.13
C ILE A 90 18.00 0.43 -11.35
N THR A 91 17.90 0.39 -10.02
CA THR A 91 18.94 0.89 -9.11
C THR A 91 19.38 -0.21 -8.15
N SER A 92 20.60 -0.12 -7.63
CA SER A 92 21.08 -1.10 -6.65
C SER A 92 20.25 -1.10 -5.36
N GLU A 93 19.65 0.03 -4.99
CA GLU A 93 18.81 0.14 -3.78
C GLU A 93 17.47 -0.59 -3.95
N ASP A 94 16.82 -0.42 -5.10
CA ASP A 94 15.52 -1.06 -5.37
C ASP A 94 15.63 -2.60 -5.41
N PHE A 95 16.78 -3.13 -5.86
CA PHE A 95 17.06 -4.56 -5.94
C PHE A 95 17.51 -5.20 -4.60
N LYS A 96 17.65 -4.45 -3.52
CA LYS A 96 17.90 -5.06 -2.18
C LYS A 96 16.70 -5.85 -1.67
N ASN A 97 15.50 -5.47 -2.14
CA ASN A 97 14.20 -5.96 -1.65
C ASN A 97 13.55 -6.88 -2.68
N THR A 98 14.37 -7.62 -3.41
CA THR A 98 13.95 -8.53 -4.48
C THR A 98 14.60 -9.89 -4.32
N VAL A 99 13.99 -10.87 -4.99
CA VAL A 99 14.59 -12.17 -5.25
C VAL A 99 15.64 -12.07 -6.36
N GLY A 100 15.40 -11.20 -7.35
CA GLY A 100 16.31 -10.99 -8.47
C GLY A 100 17.51 -10.11 -8.16
N GLU A 101 18.57 -10.20 -8.98
CA GLU A 101 19.75 -9.34 -8.92
C GLU A 101 19.79 -8.37 -10.10
N ARG A 102 20.18 -7.11 -9.86
CA ARG A 102 20.17 -6.04 -10.87
C ARG A 102 20.93 -6.40 -12.15
N ARG A 103 22.14 -6.95 -12.03
CA ARG A 103 22.97 -7.30 -13.20
C ARG A 103 22.37 -8.44 -14.02
N HIS A 104 21.78 -9.45 -13.36
CA HIS A 104 21.07 -10.52 -14.04
C HIS A 104 19.82 -9.99 -14.72
N PHE A 105 19.07 -9.11 -14.06
CA PHE A 105 17.88 -8.47 -14.63
C PHE A 105 18.22 -7.68 -15.90
N GLU A 106 19.25 -6.85 -15.87
CA GLU A 106 19.72 -6.09 -17.04
C GLU A 106 20.10 -7.05 -18.19
N SER A 107 20.87 -8.10 -17.89
CA SER A 107 21.26 -9.10 -18.88
C SER A 107 20.08 -9.88 -19.47
N ILE A 108 19.09 -10.24 -18.64
CA ILE A 108 17.87 -10.96 -19.07
C ILE A 108 17.01 -10.05 -19.93
N ARG A 109 16.75 -8.82 -19.47
CA ARG A 109 15.98 -7.81 -20.20
C ARG A 109 16.55 -7.59 -21.60
N ASP A 110 17.85 -7.34 -21.69
CA ASP A 110 18.50 -7.04 -22.97
C ASP A 110 18.49 -8.23 -23.93
N ALA A 111 18.62 -9.46 -23.40
CA ALA A 111 18.48 -10.68 -24.20
C ALA A 111 17.03 -10.87 -24.66
N TRP A 112 16.05 -10.70 -23.77
CA TRP A 112 14.64 -10.94 -24.04
C TRP A 112 14.03 -9.94 -25.03
N ILE A 113 14.54 -8.71 -25.09
CA ILE A 113 14.18 -7.75 -26.15
C ILE A 113 14.60 -8.32 -27.53
N GLU A 114 15.84 -8.78 -27.67
CA GLU A 114 16.34 -9.31 -28.95
C GLU A 114 15.72 -10.67 -29.33
N MET A 115 15.39 -11.47 -28.31
CA MET A 115 14.63 -12.71 -28.48
C MET A 115 13.13 -12.47 -28.72
N LYS A 116 12.67 -11.20 -28.70
CA LYS A 116 11.26 -10.80 -28.85
C LYS A 116 10.31 -11.44 -27.83
N LEU A 117 10.81 -11.67 -26.62
CA LEU A 117 10.05 -12.19 -25.49
C LEU A 117 9.39 -11.07 -24.66
N ILE A 118 9.93 -9.85 -24.71
CA ILE A 118 9.36 -8.68 -24.04
C ILE A 118 9.39 -7.45 -24.94
N ASP A 119 8.38 -6.60 -24.77
CA ASP A 119 8.39 -5.22 -25.28
C ASP A 119 8.82 -4.26 -24.18
N ILE A 120 9.47 -3.16 -24.57
CA ILE A 120 9.97 -2.13 -23.65
C ILE A 120 9.55 -0.74 -24.10
N HIS A 121 9.15 0.09 -23.14
CA HIS A 121 9.22 1.54 -23.28
C HIS A 121 10.26 2.10 -22.30
N GLY A 122 11.25 2.80 -22.84
CA GLY A 122 12.30 3.43 -22.05
C GLY A 122 11.74 4.43 -21.04
N GLY A 123 12.48 4.68 -19.95
CA GLY A 123 12.09 5.71 -18.99
C GLY A 123 12.05 7.09 -19.64
N PHE A 124 11.08 7.91 -19.26
CA PHE A 124 10.81 9.21 -19.89
C PHE A 124 10.63 10.32 -18.84
N ARG A 125 10.85 11.59 -19.21
CA ARG A 125 10.62 12.74 -18.31
C ARG A 125 9.27 13.38 -18.62
N GLY A 126 8.61 13.96 -17.62
CA GLY A 126 7.28 14.56 -17.75
C GLY A 126 7.25 15.85 -18.57
N ALA A 127 8.41 16.46 -18.85
CA ALA A 127 8.55 17.55 -19.82
C ALA A 127 8.88 17.05 -21.25
N ASP A 128 9.10 15.74 -21.41
CA ASP A 128 9.13 15.08 -22.72
C ASP A 128 7.69 14.66 -23.02
N ASP A 129 6.83 15.62 -23.36
CA ASP A 129 5.47 15.34 -23.76
C ASP A 129 5.45 14.78 -25.18
N TRP A 130 4.84 13.61 -25.36
CA TRP A 130 4.36 13.27 -26.69
C TRP A 130 2.97 13.87 -26.98
N VAL A 131 2.27 14.43 -25.97
CA VAL A 131 1.30 15.54 -26.15
C VAL A 131 1.22 16.40 -24.90
N GLY A 132 1.55 17.68 -25.08
CA GLY A 132 1.54 18.67 -24.03
C GLY A 132 0.15 19.18 -23.68
N LYS A 133 -0.02 19.37 -22.38
CA LYS A 133 -0.24 20.68 -21.72
C LYS A 133 0.04 20.46 -20.22
N LYS A 134 0.86 21.25 -19.52
CA LYS A 134 1.47 22.56 -19.73
C LYS A 134 2.98 22.45 -19.47
N TYR A 135 3.76 23.18 -20.27
CA TYR A 135 5.10 23.58 -19.88
C TYR A 135 4.97 24.45 -18.61
N TYR A 136 5.24 23.85 -17.46
CA TYR A 136 5.46 24.59 -16.23
C TYR A 136 6.98 24.62 -16.03
N PRO A 137 7.66 25.73 -16.35
CA PRO A 137 9.11 25.83 -16.18
C PRO A 137 9.57 25.62 -14.73
N ASP A 138 8.63 25.68 -13.78
CA ASP A 138 8.87 25.63 -12.34
C ASP A 138 8.43 24.31 -11.68
N VAL A 139 7.88 23.32 -12.42
CA VAL A 139 7.47 22.03 -11.83
C VAL A 139 8.60 21.00 -11.97
N PRO A 140 9.04 20.34 -10.88
CA PRO A 140 10.12 19.36 -10.95
C PRO A 140 9.85 18.29 -12.01
N SER A 141 10.82 18.06 -12.89
CA SER A 141 10.72 17.08 -13.98
C SER A 141 10.40 15.67 -13.44
N TYR A 142 9.15 15.23 -13.48
CA TYR A 142 8.78 13.88 -13.07
C TYR A 142 9.46 12.87 -14.01
N ARG A 143 10.23 11.90 -13.47
CA ARG A 143 10.84 10.84 -14.27
C ARG A 143 10.08 9.54 -14.08
N TRP A 144 9.69 8.92 -15.18
CA TRP A 144 9.01 7.64 -15.19
C TRP A 144 10.01 6.52 -15.48
N ALA A 145 9.89 5.42 -14.72
CA ALA A 145 10.74 4.25 -14.90
C ALA A 145 10.39 3.49 -16.19
N THR A 146 11.34 2.70 -16.68
CA THR A 146 11.15 1.78 -17.81
C THR A 146 9.91 0.90 -17.62
N ARG A 147 9.11 0.77 -18.68
CA ARG A 147 7.96 -0.12 -18.77
C ARG A 147 8.30 -1.36 -19.56
N LEU A 148 7.85 -2.53 -19.09
CA LEU A 148 8.08 -3.82 -19.74
C LEU A 148 6.76 -4.60 -19.80
N ARG A 149 6.53 -5.35 -20.88
CA ARG A 149 5.44 -6.34 -20.96
C ARG A 149 5.93 -7.61 -21.63
N ALA A 150 5.30 -8.74 -21.32
CA ALA A 150 5.51 -9.98 -22.08
C ALA A 150 4.91 -9.85 -23.48
N THR A 151 5.58 -10.41 -24.49
CA THR A 151 4.99 -10.61 -25.82
C THR A 151 4.21 -11.93 -25.85
N ASP A 152 3.36 -12.11 -26.86
CA ASP A 152 2.64 -13.38 -27.06
C ASP A 152 3.60 -14.58 -27.14
N THR A 153 4.79 -14.40 -27.72
CA THR A 153 5.85 -15.43 -27.74
C THR A 153 6.22 -15.93 -26.34
N LEU A 154 6.38 -15.03 -25.36
CA LEU A 154 6.69 -15.42 -24.00
C LEU A 154 5.47 -16.03 -23.30
N ILE A 155 4.27 -15.49 -23.55
CA ILE A 155 3.03 -16.00 -22.99
C ILE A 155 2.77 -17.44 -23.46
N GLU A 156 2.72 -17.68 -24.76
CA GLU A 156 2.52 -19.00 -25.35
C GLU A 156 3.57 -20.02 -24.85
N TYR A 157 4.82 -19.57 -24.69
CA TYR A 157 5.87 -20.41 -24.13
C TYR A 157 5.55 -20.84 -22.70
N ILE A 158 5.13 -19.93 -21.84
CA ILE A 158 4.80 -20.26 -20.43
C ILE A 158 3.49 -21.06 -20.34
N GLU A 159 2.49 -20.74 -21.17
CA GLU A 159 1.23 -21.48 -21.26
C GLU A 159 1.43 -22.93 -21.70
N SER A 160 2.47 -23.23 -22.49
CA SER A 160 2.82 -24.61 -22.85
C SER A 160 3.19 -25.50 -21.65
N TYR A 161 3.48 -24.90 -20.49
CA TYR A 161 3.69 -25.58 -19.21
C TYR A 161 2.43 -25.61 -18.33
N GLY A 162 1.28 -25.13 -18.84
CA GLY A 162 0.02 -25.06 -18.10
C GLY A 162 -0.07 -23.88 -17.13
N ILE A 163 0.77 -22.85 -17.30
CA ILE A 163 0.84 -21.69 -16.40
C ILE A 163 0.21 -20.49 -17.10
N THR A 164 -0.77 -19.87 -16.44
CA THR A 164 -1.43 -18.64 -16.90
C THR A 164 -1.31 -17.54 -15.84
N ALA A 165 -1.73 -16.32 -16.19
CA ALA A 165 -1.76 -15.21 -15.23
C ALA A 165 -2.77 -15.47 -14.08
N GLU A 166 -3.90 -16.12 -14.38
CA GLU A 166 -4.97 -16.46 -13.42
C GLU A 166 -4.60 -17.64 -12.50
N SER A 167 -3.74 -18.54 -12.98
CA SER A 167 -3.25 -19.69 -12.19
C SER A 167 -1.93 -19.41 -11.48
N LEU A 168 -1.42 -18.17 -11.57
CA LEU A 168 -0.05 -17.85 -11.18
C LEU A 168 0.26 -18.20 -9.71
N ASP A 169 -0.68 -17.98 -8.79
CA ASP A 169 -0.45 -18.23 -7.35
C ASP A 169 -0.30 -19.74 -7.02
N ARG A 170 -0.73 -20.65 -7.92
CA ARG A 170 -0.45 -22.09 -7.80
C ARG A 170 0.99 -22.43 -8.20
N HIS A 171 1.58 -21.58 -9.05
CA HIS A 171 2.85 -21.83 -9.71
C HIS A 171 4.00 -21.03 -9.12
N PHE A 172 3.72 -19.83 -8.61
CA PHE A 172 4.67 -18.90 -8.04
C PHE A 172 4.18 -18.41 -6.68
N GLN A 173 5.11 -18.28 -5.74
CA GLN A 173 4.84 -17.72 -4.42
C GLN A 173 5.65 -16.45 -4.19
N ARG A 174 5.03 -15.48 -3.53
CA ARG A 174 5.70 -14.26 -3.10
C ARG A 174 6.60 -14.54 -1.89
N GLU A 175 7.86 -14.15 -2.01
CA GLU A 175 8.86 -14.13 -0.94
C GLU A 175 8.62 -12.92 -0.04
N LEU A 176 7.78 -13.10 0.99
CA LEU A 176 7.37 -12.03 1.92
C LEU A 176 8.56 -11.39 2.64
N THR A 177 9.63 -12.15 2.88
CA THR A 177 10.87 -11.68 3.52
C THR A 177 11.62 -10.61 2.72
N LYS A 178 11.28 -10.44 1.43
CA LYS A 178 11.85 -9.40 0.57
C LYS A 178 11.05 -8.11 0.57
N GLY A 179 9.83 -8.10 1.11
CA GLY A 179 9.07 -6.86 1.27
C GLY A 179 9.65 -5.96 2.35
N LYS A 180 9.23 -4.68 2.36
CA LYS A 180 9.52 -3.77 3.49
C LYS A 180 8.25 -3.59 4.30
N PRO A 181 8.07 -4.32 5.41
CA PRO A 181 6.87 -4.23 6.24
C PRO A 181 6.73 -2.89 6.95
N ILE A 182 7.83 -2.14 7.09
CA ILE A 182 7.85 -0.79 7.66
C ILE A 182 8.46 0.19 6.67
N ILE A 183 7.84 1.36 6.54
CA ILE A 183 8.38 2.50 5.81
C ILE A 183 8.29 3.72 6.73
N VAL A 184 9.35 4.52 6.78
CA VAL A 184 9.34 5.81 7.47
C VAL A 184 9.52 6.90 6.42
N LYS A 185 8.62 7.88 6.41
CA LYS A 185 8.65 9.03 5.51
C LYS A 185 9.19 10.25 6.23
N THR A 186 9.94 11.09 5.52
CA THR A 186 10.28 12.44 5.99
C THR A 186 9.06 13.34 5.95
N ASP A 187 9.13 14.50 6.60
CA ASP A 187 8.15 15.55 6.40
C ASP A 187 8.18 16.11 4.96
N LYS A 188 7.11 16.78 4.55
CA LYS A 188 6.96 17.42 3.24
C LYS A 188 7.60 18.82 3.29
N HIS A 189 8.83 18.95 2.80
CA HIS A 189 9.52 20.24 2.67
C HIS A 189 9.04 21.01 1.42
N GLY A 190 7.95 21.76 1.55
CA GLY A 190 7.37 22.62 0.50
C GLY A 190 6.37 21.93 -0.44
N ASP A 191 5.70 22.71 -1.31
CA ASP A 191 4.59 22.20 -2.12
C ASP A 191 5.01 21.21 -3.22
N ASP A 192 6.23 21.37 -3.75
CA ASP A 192 6.72 20.65 -4.94
C ASP A 192 7.58 19.41 -4.65
N LYS A 193 7.95 19.16 -3.40
CA LYS A 193 8.76 17.98 -3.04
C LYS A 193 7.89 16.90 -2.40
N GLY A 194 7.90 15.72 -3.00
CA GLY A 194 7.33 14.52 -2.39
C GLY A 194 8.13 14.10 -1.14
N ARG A 195 7.49 13.37 -0.23
CA ARG A 195 8.16 12.84 0.98
C ARG A 195 9.17 11.76 0.61
N GLU A 196 10.39 11.89 1.13
CA GLU A 196 11.43 10.88 0.96
C GLU A 196 11.26 9.74 1.96
N THR A 197 11.96 8.62 1.74
CA THR A 197 11.98 7.52 2.71
C THR A 197 13.17 7.70 3.64
N ALA A 198 12.90 7.95 4.92
CA ALA A 198 13.91 8.11 5.94
C ALA A 198 14.57 6.75 6.27
N LYS A 199 15.88 6.77 6.52
CA LYS A 199 16.59 5.60 7.04
C LYS A 199 16.40 5.56 8.55
N PHE A 200 16.22 4.37 9.09
CA PHE A 200 16.14 4.14 10.53
C PHE A 200 17.01 2.94 10.93
N LYS A 201 17.44 2.93 12.20
CA LYS A 201 18.18 1.80 12.77
C LYS A 201 17.19 0.70 13.16
N ARG A 202 17.48 -0.55 12.78
CA ARG A 202 16.70 -1.71 13.21
C ARG A 202 17.10 -2.12 14.63
N THR A 203 16.49 -1.50 15.64
CA THR A 203 16.62 -1.96 17.04
C THR A 203 15.68 -3.14 17.32
N ALA A 204 15.74 -3.71 18.52
CA ALA A 204 14.83 -4.78 18.93
C ALA A 204 13.35 -4.39 18.78
N GLY A 205 12.98 -3.14 19.11
CA GLY A 205 11.62 -2.64 18.95
C GLY A 205 11.18 -2.55 17.48
N GLN A 206 12.07 -2.15 16.58
CA GLN A 206 11.76 -2.12 15.14
C GLN A 206 11.66 -3.53 14.57
N ILE A 207 12.53 -4.45 15.00
CA ILE A 207 12.44 -5.86 14.60
C ILE A 207 11.10 -6.45 15.06
N ALA A 208 10.66 -6.16 16.29
CA ALA A 208 9.36 -6.61 16.78
C ALA A 208 8.19 -6.07 15.92
N ARG A 209 8.18 -4.77 15.61
CA ARG A 209 7.15 -4.17 14.74
C ARG A 209 7.17 -4.75 13.32
N GLU A 210 8.35 -5.02 12.76
CA GLU A 210 8.47 -5.66 11.44
C GLU A 210 7.93 -7.10 11.48
N THR A 211 8.22 -7.85 12.55
CA THR A 211 7.71 -9.20 12.77
C THR A 211 6.20 -9.22 12.85
N GLU A 212 5.57 -8.30 13.59
CA GLU A 212 4.11 -8.21 13.70
C GLU A 212 3.43 -7.98 12.35
N VAL A 213 3.96 -7.05 11.54
CA VAL A 213 3.40 -6.80 10.20
C VAL A 213 3.64 -7.97 9.25
N ASN A 214 4.80 -8.64 9.34
CA ASN A 214 5.07 -9.84 8.56
C ASN A 214 4.16 -11.00 8.96
N GLU A 215 3.86 -11.17 10.24
CA GLU A 215 2.93 -12.18 10.73
C GLU A 215 1.51 -11.99 10.14
N ILE A 216 1.06 -10.73 10.01
CA ILE A 216 -0.20 -10.41 9.32
C ILE A 216 -0.09 -10.74 7.83
N ASN A 217 1.00 -10.34 7.16
CA ASN A 217 1.20 -10.61 5.74
C ASN A 217 1.27 -12.11 5.41
N GLU A 218 1.92 -12.90 6.25
CA GLU A 218 1.99 -14.36 6.16
C GLU A 218 0.59 -14.95 6.25
N TYR A 219 -0.19 -14.50 7.23
CA TYR A 219 -1.56 -14.98 7.39
C TYR A 219 -2.49 -14.60 6.25
N LEU A 220 -2.38 -13.36 5.73
CA LEU A 220 -3.15 -12.94 4.56
C LEU A 220 -2.75 -13.73 3.30
N ALA A 221 -1.47 -14.11 3.16
CA ALA A 221 -0.99 -14.91 2.04
C ALA A 221 -1.54 -16.35 2.03
N GLU A 222 -2.08 -16.83 3.15
CA GLU A 222 -2.77 -18.12 3.25
C GLU A 222 -4.24 -18.04 2.80
N GLN A 223 -4.77 -16.84 2.59
CA GLN A 223 -6.17 -16.62 2.23
C GLN A 223 -6.35 -16.40 0.73
N THR A 224 -7.59 -16.53 0.27
CA THR A 224 -7.99 -16.22 -1.11
C THR A 224 -8.86 -14.97 -1.14
N PHE A 225 -8.66 -14.14 -2.16
CA PHE A 225 -9.40 -12.90 -2.36
C PHE A 225 -9.97 -12.86 -3.77
N SER A 226 -11.20 -12.36 -3.94
CA SER A 226 -11.83 -12.25 -5.27
C SER A 226 -11.07 -11.35 -6.25
N PHE A 227 -10.19 -10.49 -5.73
CA PHE A 227 -9.36 -9.58 -6.53
C PHE A 227 -7.97 -10.11 -6.88
N GLY A 228 -7.69 -11.38 -6.60
CA GLY A 228 -6.43 -12.03 -6.95
C GLY A 228 -5.46 -12.16 -5.78
N PRO A 229 -4.14 -11.97 -6.00
CA PRO A 229 -3.14 -12.28 -5.00
C PRO A 229 -3.31 -11.46 -3.70
N ALA A 230 -2.99 -12.09 -2.57
CA ALA A 230 -3.03 -11.44 -1.27
C ALA A 230 -2.21 -10.12 -1.24
N PRO A 231 -2.74 -9.06 -0.59
CA PRO A 231 -2.02 -7.80 -0.45
C PRO A 231 -0.80 -7.99 0.45
N TYR A 232 0.26 -7.21 0.18
CA TYR A 232 1.40 -7.09 1.09
C TYR A 232 1.34 -5.74 1.80
N LEU A 233 0.96 -5.77 3.07
CA LEU A 233 0.79 -4.62 3.93
C LEU A 233 2.14 -4.09 4.43
N ARG A 234 2.17 -2.78 4.62
CA ARG A 234 3.30 -1.99 5.09
C ARG A 234 2.77 -0.95 6.07
N ARG A 235 3.40 -0.86 7.22
CA ARG A 235 3.13 0.15 8.23
C ARG A 235 3.94 1.40 7.90
N ILE A 236 3.27 2.51 7.56
CA ILE A 236 3.94 3.73 7.09
C ILE A 236 3.89 4.83 8.13
N TYR A 237 5.05 5.15 8.70
CA TYR A 237 5.25 6.27 9.63
C TYR A 237 5.65 7.55 8.89
N ASN A 238 5.34 8.70 9.48
CA ASN A 238 5.65 10.02 8.94
C ASN A 238 6.64 10.76 9.84
N ASN A 239 7.22 11.85 9.32
CA ASN A 239 8.09 12.78 10.04
C ASN A 239 9.31 12.09 10.70
N GLY A 240 9.88 11.08 10.04
CA GLY A 240 11.04 10.36 10.58
C GLY A 240 12.35 11.15 10.60
N ASP A 241 12.36 12.36 10.04
CA ASP A 241 13.43 13.35 10.14
C ASP A 241 13.23 14.33 11.31
N ASP A 242 12.11 14.25 12.04
CA ASP A 242 11.91 14.97 13.29
C ASP A 242 12.85 14.41 14.38
N PRO A 243 13.68 15.25 15.04
CA PRO A 243 14.53 14.82 16.14
C PRO A 243 13.78 14.17 17.32
N LEU A 244 12.48 14.45 17.47
CA LEU A 244 11.60 13.90 18.50
C LEU A 244 10.76 12.72 18.01
N PHE A 245 10.98 12.23 16.78
CA PHE A 245 10.25 11.08 16.25
C PHE A 245 10.47 9.83 17.12
N ASP A 246 9.39 9.32 17.69
CA ASP A 246 9.39 8.09 18.49
C ASP A 246 8.30 7.12 18.02
N TRP A 247 8.18 6.94 16.71
CA TRP A 247 7.18 6.02 16.10
C TRP A 247 5.74 6.38 16.43
N ASN A 248 5.53 7.62 16.85
CA ASN A 248 4.26 8.19 17.29
C ASN A 248 3.58 9.00 16.18
N HIS A 249 4.10 9.02 14.95
CA HIS A 249 3.57 9.80 13.83
C HIS A 249 3.10 8.90 12.67
N GLY A 250 1.79 8.85 12.41
CA GLY A 250 1.20 8.09 11.31
C GLY A 250 1.09 6.60 11.63
N GLY A 251 1.75 5.73 10.88
CA GLY A 251 1.77 4.30 11.16
C GLY A 251 0.63 3.51 10.53
N ARG A 252 -0.35 4.11 9.84
CA ARG A 252 -1.42 3.35 9.17
C ARG A 252 -0.86 2.27 8.21
N LEU A 253 -1.60 1.18 8.06
CA LEU A 253 -1.27 0.11 7.12
C LEU A 253 -1.67 0.51 5.70
N TYR A 254 -0.76 0.25 4.76
CA TYR A 254 -0.95 0.43 3.32
C TYR A 254 -0.51 -0.83 2.59
N ALA A 255 -1.16 -1.19 1.50
CA ALA A 255 -0.70 -2.29 0.66
C ALA A 255 0.30 -1.79 -0.40
N GLU A 256 1.27 -2.65 -0.77
CA GLU A 256 2.19 -2.35 -1.86
C GLU A 256 1.50 -2.43 -3.23
N GLY A 257 1.64 -1.37 -4.02
CA GLY A 257 1.03 -1.28 -5.36
C GLY A 257 -0.37 -0.68 -5.33
N LYS A 258 -1.11 -0.79 -6.44
CA LYS A 258 -2.55 -0.53 -6.44
C LYS A 258 -3.24 -1.61 -5.59
N SER A 259 -4.22 -1.22 -4.79
CA SER A 259 -4.90 -2.14 -3.87
C SER A 259 -6.31 -1.68 -3.51
N TYR A 260 -7.06 -2.55 -2.83
CA TYR A 260 -8.38 -2.31 -2.28
C TYR A 260 -8.51 -1.04 -1.43
N LEU A 261 -7.40 -0.54 -0.87
CA LEU A 261 -7.37 0.70 -0.09
C LEU A 261 -7.69 1.96 -0.92
N ASN A 262 -7.53 1.91 -2.24
CA ASN A 262 -7.82 3.04 -3.13
C ASN A 262 -9.20 2.94 -3.80
N TRP A 263 -9.93 1.85 -3.55
CA TRP A 263 -11.25 1.63 -4.15
C TRP A 263 -12.32 2.40 -3.41
N GLU A 264 -13.39 2.74 -4.12
CA GLU A 264 -14.56 3.34 -3.50
C GLU A 264 -15.27 2.32 -2.59
N ALA A 265 -16.05 2.82 -1.63
CA ALA A 265 -16.72 1.95 -0.67
C ALA A 265 -17.61 0.89 -1.33
N ASP A 266 -18.31 1.25 -2.42
CA ASP A 266 -19.19 0.32 -3.14
C ASP A 266 -18.41 -0.75 -3.93
N GLU A 267 -17.17 -0.47 -4.34
CA GLU A 267 -16.30 -1.48 -4.93
C GLU A 267 -15.79 -2.46 -3.88
N ARG A 268 -15.41 -1.96 -2.69
CA ARG A 268 -14.91 -2.80 -1.59
C ARG A 268 -15.94 -3.78 -1.05
N LYS A 269 -17.24 -3.45 -1.10
CA LYS A 269 -18.33 -4.35 -0.68
C LYS A 269 -18.40 -5.64 -1.50
N ASN A 270 -17.89 -5.63 -2.73
CA ASN A 270 -17.87 -6.80 -3.61
C ASN A 270 -16.62 -7.68 -3.41
N ILE A 271 -15.77 -7.38 -2.43
CA ILE A 271 -14.66 -8.25 -2.07
C ILE A 271 -15.24 -9.56 -1.50
N GLU A 272 -14.63 -10.68 -1.87
CA GLU A 272 -14.84 -11.95 -1.19
C GLU A 272 -13.54 -12.38 -0.55
N ILE A 273 -13.62 -12.88 0.68
CA ILE A 273 -12.51 -13.51 1.38
C ILE A 273 -12.86 -14.98 1.55
N ASN A 274 -12.04 -15.87 1.00
CA ASN A 274 -12.31 -17.32 0.99
C ASN A 274 -13.68 -17.69 0.39
N GLY A 275 -14.06 -16.98 -0.68
CA GLY A 275 -15.32 -17.18 -1.40
C GLY A 275 -16.57 -16.69 -0.66
N SER A 276 -16.42 -15.97 0.45
CA SER A 276 -17.53 -15.41 1.22
C SER A 276 -17.55 -13.89 1.14
N GLY A 277 -18.75 -13.31 1.00
CA GLY A 277 -18.96 -11.87 0.99
C GLY A 277 -18.53 -11.20 2.30
N VAL A 278 -18.18 -9.92 2.21
CA VAL A 278 -17.59 -9.17 3.32
C VAL A 278 -18.52 -8.11 3.90
N VAL A 279 -18.16 -7.63 5.09
CA VAL A 279 -18.67 -6.38 5.65
C VAL A 279 -17.51 -5.49 6.10
N GLU A 280 -17.69 -4.17 6.02
CA GLU A 280 -16.77 -3.17 6.54
C GLU A 280 -17.25 -2.72 7.94
N ILE A 281 -16.41 -2.91 8.96
CA ILE A 281 -16.65 -2.49 10.34
C ILE A 281 -15.77 -1.25 10.61
N ASP A 282 -16.41 -0.15 10.98
CA ASP A 282 -15.82 1.19 11.06
C ASP A 282 -16.03 1.78 12.45
N ILE A 283 -15.01 2.44 13.02
CA ILE A 283 -15.15 3.18 14.28
C ILE A 283 -15.71 4.57 14.00
N SER A 284 -16.89 4.86 14.55
CA SER A 284 -17.49 6.18 14.45
C SER A 284 -16.64 7.22 15.18
N ALA A 285 -16.28 8.30 14.48
CA ALA A 285 -15.54 9.43 15.04
C ALA A 285 -14.24 9.01 15.76
N CYS A 286 -13.47 8.08 15.18
CA CYS A 286 -12.32 7.42 15.80
C CYS A 286 -11.36 8.39 16.53
N GLN A 287 -10.82 9.40 15.84
CA GLN A 287 -9.89 10.37 16.46
C GLN A 287 -10.50 11.13 17.64
N LEU A 288 -11.76 11.55 17.53
CA LEU A 288 -12.43 12.30 18.59
C LEU A 288 -12.70 11.40 19.81
N THR A 289 -13.09 10.14 19.57
CA THR A 289 -13.26 9.12 20.61
C THR A 289 -11.94 8.82 21.34
N ILE A 290 -10.83 8.70 20.59
CA ILE A 290 -9.47 8.55 21.18
C ILE A 290 -9.14 9.75 22.08
N ILE A 291 -9.40 10.98 21.62
CA ILE A 291 -9.16 12.21 22.41
C ILE A 291 -9.92 12.15 23.75
N HIS A 292 -11.18 11.75 23.73
CA HIS A 292 -11.98 11.60 24.96
C HIS A 292 -11.34 10.61 25.94
N GLY A 293 -10.91 9.44 25.45
CA GLY A 293 -10.27 8.42 26.28
C GLY A 293 -8.95 8.88 26.89
N LEU A 294 -8.04 9.40 26.07
CA LEU A 294 -6.70 9.83 26.53
C LEU A 294 -6.74 10.98 27.54
N LEU A 295 -7.77 11.84 27.45
CA LEU A 295 -7.88 13.01 28.30
C LEU A 295 -8.96 12.88 29.37
N GLY A 296 -9.53 11.69 29.54
CA GLY A 296 -10.46 11.35 30.61
C GLY A 296 -11.74 12.19 30.62
N LYS A 297 -12.29 12.50 29.44
CA LYS A 297 -13.57 13.22 29.34
C LYS A 297 -14.70 12.28 29.02
N GLU A 298 -15.71 12.29 29.88
CA GLU A 298 -16.95 11.57 29.67
C GLU A 298 -17.63 12.00 28.36
N PHE A 299 -18.17 11.02 27.64
CA PHE A 299 -19.03 11.18 26.48
C PHE A 299 -19.94 9.95 26.38
N ASP A 300 -21.06 10.08 25.68
CA ASP A 300 -21.88 8.92 25.33
C ASP A 300 -21.29 8.24 24.09
N PRO A 301 -20.76 7.01 24.19
CA PRO A 301 -20.14 6.33 23.05
C PRO A 301 -21.15 6.02 21.94
N ILE A 302 -22.45 6.00 22.21
CA ILE A 302 -23.49 5.67 21.23
C ILE A 302 -23.94 6.91 20.44
N GLN A 303 -23.72 8.11 20.97
CA GLN A 303 -24.07 9.37 20.32
C GLN A 303 -23.17 9.64 19.11
N ASP A 304 -23.74 10.28 18.07
CA ASP A 304 -22.93 10.80 16.97
C ASP A 304 -22.28 12.11 17.38
N LEU A 305 -20.97 12.10 17.59
CA LEU A 305 -20.20 13.26 18.04
C LEU A 305 -20.17 14.43 17.03
N TYR A 306 -20.70 14.23 15.82
CA TYR A 306 -20.81 15.29 14.81
C TYR A 306 -22.24 15.81 14.64
N ASP A 307 -23.21 15.28 15.39
CA ASP A 307 -24.62 15.67 15.31
C ASP A 307 -24.91 16.84 16.24
N PHE A 308 -25.19 18.00 15.64
CA PHE A 308 -25.46 19.26 16.33
C PHE A 308 -26.74 19.87 15.77
N ASP A 309 -27.64 20.30 16.66
CA ASP A 309 -28.92 20.85 16.26
C ASP A 309 -28.77 22.08 15.33
N GLY A 310 -29.52 22.07 14.22
CA GLY A 310 -29.49 23.12 13.22
C GLY A 310 -28.17 23.29 12.45
N LEU A 311 -27.23 22.34 12.53
CA LEU A 311 -25.96 22.35 11.81
C LEU A 311 -25.79 21.12 10.92
N GLU A 312 -25.16 21.29 9.76
CA GLU A 312 -24.86 20.16 8.87
C GLU A 312 -23.69 19.34 9.41
N ARG A 313 -23.95 18.07 9.73
CA ARG A 313 -22.96 17.10 10.22
C ARG A 313 -21.64 17.09 9.44
N LYS A 314 -21.71 17.19 8.10
CA LYS A 314 -20.53 17.19 7.22
C LYS A 314 -19.60 18.37 7.51
N ASP A 315 -20.17 19.55 7.73
CA ASP A 315 -19.42 20.77 8.00
C ASP A 315 -18.84 20.75 9.42
N VAL A 316 -19.61 20.27 10.40
CA VAL A 316 -19.10 20.07 11.77
C VAL A 316 -17.91 19.12 11.76
N LYS A 317 -18.03 17.96 11.09
CA LYS A 317 -16.93 16.99 10.94
C LYS A 317 -15.70 17.61 10.29
N GLN A 318 -15.88 18.41 9.24
CA GLN A 318 -14.77 19.09 8.57
C GLN A 318 -14.06 20.08 9.52
N VAL A 319 -14.80 20.87 10.29
CA VAL A 319 -14.22 21.84 11.23
C VAL A 319 -13.49 21.13 12.38
N ILE A 320 -14.10 20.10 12.99
CA ILE A 320 -13.45 19.31 14.05
C ILE A 320 -12.16 18.66 13.53
N ASN A 321 -12.19 18.03 12.35
CA ASN A 321 -10.98 17.44 11.76
C ASN A 321 -9.89 18.49 11.47
N THR A 322 -10.29 19.71 11.10
CA THR A 322 -9.35 20.83 10.91
C THR A 322 -8.67 21.19 12.23
N ILE A 323 -9.46 21.35 13.31
CA ILE A 323 -8.95 21.67 14.65
C ILE A 323 -7.98 20.56 15.13
N ILE A 324 -8.37 19.29 15.01
CA ILE A 324 -7.51 18.15 15.36
C ILE A 324 -6.23 18.15 14.52
N GLY A 325 -6.34 18.46 13.22
CA GLY A 325 -5.21 18.49 12.28
C GLY A 325 -4.09 19.45 12.69
N ILE A 326 -4.44 20.63 13.17
CA ILE A 326 -3.47 21.65 13.61
C ILE A 326 -3.04 21.49 15.08
N GLY A 327 -3.48 20.42 15.75
CA GLY A 327 -3.17 20.20 17.17
C GLY A 327 -3.99 21.09 18.11
N GLY A 328 -5.23 21.38 17.76
CA GLY A 328 -6.14 22.16 18.59
C GLY A 328 -6.22 23.64 18.22
N ASN A 329 -6.68 24.48 19.15
CA ASN A 329 -6.90 25.92 18.96
C ASN A 329 -8.08 26.23 18.01
N ILE A 330 -9.27 26.16 18.59
CA ILE A 330 -10.57 26.40 17.92
C ILE A 330 -10.59 27.81 17.29
N ASP A 331 -10.03 28.80 17.97
CA ASP A 331 -10.00 30.19 17.50
C ASP A 331 -9.09 30.37 16.28
N HIS A 332 -8.00 29.59 16.15
CA HIS A 332 -7.10 29.60 14.98
C HIS A 332 -7.60 28.76 13.81
N ALA A 333 -8.46 27.76 14.05
CA ALA A 333 -9.07 26.97 12.98
C ALA A 333 -10.01 27.80 12.08
N SER A 334 -10.16 29.10 12.36
CA SER A 334 -11.16 29.99 11.80
C SER A 334 -10.75 30.69 10.48
N GLY A 335 -9.46 30.94 10.25
CA GLY A 335 -8.95 31.66 9.07
C GLY A 335 -9.36 33.15 9.02
N GLU A 336 -8.72 33.96 8.16
CA GLU A 336 -8.93 35.43 8.13
C GLU A 336 -10.35 35.88 7.71
N TYR A 337 -11.13 35.02 7.03
CA TYR A 337 -12.52 35.31 6.64
C TYR A 337 -13.47 34.14 6.99
N LEU A 338 -14.25 34.34 8.05
CA LEU A 338 -15.24 33.38 8.53
C LEU A 338 -16.66 33.67 8.02
N SER A 339 -17.28 32.69 7.37
CA SER A 339 -18.73 32.73 7.13
C SER A 339 -19.50 32.65 8.46
N GLN A 340 -20.70 33.24 8.51
CA GLN A 340 -21.56 33.16 9.70
C GLN A 340 -21.88 31.72 10.09
N LYS A 341 -22.01 30.81 9.10
CA LYS A 341 -22.18 29.37 9.31
C LYS A 341 -21.00 28.77 10.08
N ARG A 342 -19.77 29.09 9.68
CA ARG A 342 -18.56 28.58 10.33
C ARG A 342 -18.37 29.12 11.75
N LYS A 343 -18.75 30.39 12.01
CA LYS A 343 -18.76 30.95 13.38
C LYS A 343 -19.69 30.17 14.30
N ARG A 344 -20.93 29.92 13.87
CA ARG A 344 -21.89 29.12 14.65
C ARG A 344 -21.38 27.72 14.95
N ILE A 345 -20.72 27.08 13.99
CA ILE A 345 -20.09 25.76 14.19
C ILE A 345 -18.97 25.83 15.23
N LEU A 346 -18.08 26.83 15.15
CA LEU A 346 -16.98 26.99 16.11
C LEU A 346 -17.49 27.26 17.53
N GLU A 347 -18.52 28.11 17.69
CA GLU A 347 -19.17 28.38 18.98
C GLU A 347 -19.74 27.09 19.58
N ALA A 348 -20.49 26.32 18.80
CA ALA A 348 -21.06 25.05 19.24
C ALA A 348 -19.98 24.01 19.61
N ILE A 349 -18.90 23.92 18.82
CA ILE A 349 -17.75 23.04 19.11
C ILE A 349 -17.04 23.49 20.39
N LYS A 350 -16.85 24.80 20.62
CA LYS A 350 -16.19 25.31 21.82
C LYS A 350 -16.96 24.99 23.09
N GLU A 351 -18.29 25.03 23.01
CA GLU A 351 -19.18 24.65 24.11
C GLU A 351 -19.16 23.13 24.37
N SER A 352 -19.25 22.32 23.32
CA SER A 352 -19.39 20.86 23.44
C SER A 352 -18.06 20.12 23.64
N PHE A 353 -16.99 20.61 23.01
CA PHE A 353 -15.66 20.00 22.99
C PHE A 353 -14.56 21.01 23.34
N PRO A 354 -14.60 21.65 24.53
CA PRO A 354 -13.56 22.58 24.97
C PRO A 354 -12.17 21.91 25.07
N ILE A 355 -12.16 20.58 25.11
CA ILE A 355 -10.93 19.78 25.12
C ILE A 355 -10.07 19.93 23.86
N LEU A 356 -10.68 20.30 22.73
CA LEU A 356 -9.94 20.46 21.49
C LEU A 356 -8.93 21.61 21.55
N ASP A 357 -9.07 22.57 22.48
CA ASP A 357 -8.09 23.64 22.66
C ASP A 357 -6.77 23.16 23.29
N GLN A 358 -6.76 22.00 23.96
CA GLN A 358 -5.61 21.52 24.73
C GLN A 358 -4.75 20.49 23.99
N LEU A 359 -5.10 20.12 22.75
CA LEU A 359 -4.46 18.99 22.05
C LEU A 359 -2.95 19.19 21.87
N GLY A 360 -2.52 20.36 21.41
CA GLY A 360 -1.11 20.66 21.13
C GLY A 360 -0.25 20.63 22.38
N GLU A 361 -0.77 21.11 23.51
CA GLU A 361 -0.09 21.03 24.82
C GLU A 361 0.12 19.58 25.28
N LYS A 362 -0.73 18.66 24.80
CA LYS A 362 -0.63 17.22 25.06
C LYS A 362 0.12 16.46 23.97
N GLY A 363 0.68 17.16 22.98
CA GLY A 363 1.33 16.52 21.82
C GLY A 363 0.35 15.76 20.91
N LEU A 364 -0.94 16.09 20.97
CA LEU A 364 -1.99 15.46 20.17
C LEU A 364 -2.29 16.29 18.93
N ASN A 365 -2.35 15.62 17.78
CA ASN A 365 -2.83 16.14 16.51
C ASN A 365 -3.28 14.95 15.64
N SER A 366 -3.75 15.21 14.43
CA SER A 366 -4.22 14.11 13.55
C SER A 366 -3.13 13.06 13.27
N VAL A 367 -1.85 13.45 13.16
CA VAL A 367 -0.75 12.54 12.86
C VAL A 367 -0.38 11.67 14.06
N THR A 368 -0.43 12.20 15.29
CA THR A 368 -0.20 11.40 16.50
C THR A 368 -1.38 10.51 16.84
N LEU A 369 -2.61 10.97 16.61
CA LEU A 369 -3.80 10.14 16.76
C LEU A 369 -3.83 8.99 15.75
N GLN A 370 -3.33 9.19 14.52
CA GLN A 370 -3.16 8.10 13.55
C GLN A 370 -2.22 6.99 14.04
N ALA A 371 -1.22 7.31 14.87
CA ALA A 371 -0.33 6.29 15.44
C ALA A 371 -1.08 5.42 16.44
N ILE A 372 -1.97 6.02 17.23
CA ILE A 372 -2.83 5.31 18.18
C ILE A 372 -3.85 4.46 17.43
N GLU A 373 -4.55 5.01 16.43
CA GLU A 373 -5.43 4.24 15.53
C GLU A 373 -4.71 3.03 14.95
N SER A 374 -3.46 3.23 14.53
CA SER A 374 -2.65 2.18 13.93
C SER A 374 -2.24 1.10 14.95
N ASP A 375 -1.90 1.48 16.19
CA ASP A 375 -1.61 0.50 17.23
C ASP A 375 -2.87 -0.32 17.60
N ILE A 376 -4.05 0.31 17.63
CA ILE A 376 -5.35 -0.37 17.78
C ILE A 376 -5.58 -1.35 16.63
N MET A 377 -5.35 -0.91 15.39
CA MET A 377 -5.49 -1.75 14.21
C MET A 377 -4.55 -2.96 14.25
N MET A 378 -3.28 -2.77 14.59
CA MET A 378 -2.31 -3.86 14.73
C MET A 378 -2.71 -4.86 15.80
N MET A 379 -3.13 -4.38 16.98
CA MET A 379 -3.63 -5.26 18.05
C MET A 379 -4.85 -6.06 17.59
N THR A 380 -5.79 -5.41 16.92
CA THR A 380 -7.01 -6.03 16.40
C THR A 380 -6.69 -7.14 15.40
N LEU A 381 -5.87 -6.84 14.39
CA LEU A 381 -5.50 -7.82 13.35
C LEU A 381 -4.74 -9.02 13.94
N LEU A 382 -3.83 -8.78 14.89
CA LEU A 382 -3.09 -9.85 15.55
C LEU A 382 -3.99 -10.73 16.41
N ARG A 383 -4.96 -10.16 17.14
CA ARG A 383 -5.95 -10.94 17.93
C ARG A 383 -6.89 -11.72 17.04
N LEU A 384 -7.42 -11.11 15.98
CA LEU A 384 -8.26 -11.80 14.99
C LEU A 384 -7.53 -13.00 14.40
N LYS A 385 -6.25 -12.85 14.05
CA LYS A 385 -5.41 -13.95 13.59
C LYS A 385 -5.17 -15.00 14.68
N ARG A 386 -4.60 -14.59 15.81
CA ARG A 386 -4.03 -15.50 16.82
C ARG A 386 -5.10 -16.23 17.62
N ASP A 387 -6.20 -15.56 17.93
CA ASP A 387 -7.20 -16.04 18.88
C ASP A 387 -8.48 -16.54 18.19
N GLN A 388 -8.84 -15.94 17.04
CA GLN A 388 -10.08 -16.25 16.33
C GLN A 388 -9.87 -16.92 14.96
N GLN A 389 -8.65 -16.87 14.41
CA GLN A 389 -8.35 -17.31 13.04
C GLN A 389 -9.28 -16.66 11.99
N ILE A 390 -9.58 -15.37 12.19
CA ILE A 390 -10.39 -14.54 11.28
C ILE A 390 -9.46 -13.67 10.42
N PRO A 391 -9.48 -13.80 9.09
CA PRO A 391 -8.76 -12.89 8.21
C PRO A 391 -9.49 -11.55 8.10
N ALA A 392 -8.72 -10.48 8.19
CA ALA A 392 -9.22 -9.11 8.14
C ALA A 392 -8.33 -8.23 7.28
N LEU A 393 -8.94 -7.45 6.38
CA LEU A 393 -8.26 -6.44 5.59
C LEU A 393 -8.40 -5.07 6.28
N PRO A 394 -7.31 -4.41 6.69
CA PRO A 394 -7.40 -3.07 7.28
C PRO A 394 -7.65 -2.00 6.23
N VAL A 395 -8.49 -1.02 6.55
CA VAL A 395 -8.71 0.23 5.79
C VAL A 395 -8.70 1.39 6.78
N HIS A 396 -7.54 2.01 6.99
CA HIS A 396 -7.37 3.08 7.98
C HIS A 396 -7.86 2.68 9.39
N ASP A 397 -8.98 3.25 9.84
CA ASP A 397 -9.70 3.01 11.10
C ASP A 397 -10.87 2.01 10.96
N CYS A 398 -10.96 1.30 9.83
CA CYS A 398 -11.93 0.25 9.55
C CYS A 398 -11.26 -1.11 9.30
N ILE A 399 -11.99 -2.19 9.50
CA ILE A 399 -11.62 -3.56 9.07
C ILE A 399 -12.68 -4.13 8.14
N ILE A 400 -12.25 -4.89 7.13
CA ILE A 400 -13.12 -5.68 6.26
C ILE A 400 -12.92 -7.16 6.62
N VAL A 401 -14.01 -7.84 6.96
CA VAL A 401 -14.05 -9.26 7.35
C VAL A 401 -15.17 -9.98 6.62
N ARG A 402 -15.19 -11.31 6.64
CA ARG A 402 -16.37 -12.04 6.12
C ARG A 402 -17.60 -11.67 6.92
N ALA A 403 -18.76 -11.61 6.27
CA ALA A 403 -20.02 -11.25 6.92
C ALA A 403 -20.37 -12.16 8.12
N GLU A 404 -20.02 -13.44 8.02
CA GLU A 404 -20.19 -14.43 9.09
C GLU A 404 -19.29 -14.21 10.32
N ASP A 405 -18.16 -13.51 10.15
CA ASP A 405 -17.21 -13.22 11.23
C ASP A 405 -17.50 -11.88 11.93
N ALA A 406 -18.51 -11.14 11.48
CA ALA A 406 -18.71 -9.73 11.82
C ALA A 406 -18.84 -9.47 13.32
N ASP A 407 -19.56 -10.33 14.04
CA ASP A 407 -19.81 -10.12 15.47
C ASP A 407 -18.55 -10.39 16.31
N ALA A 408 -17.82 -11.47 16.01
CA ALA A 408 -16.53 -11.74 16.64
C ALA A 408 -15.52 -10.63 16.34
N ALA A 409 -15.50 -10.14 15.10
CA ALA A 409 -14.62 -9.06 14.68
C ALA A 409 -14.93 -7.74 15.41
N LYS A 410 -16.21 -7.39 15.61
CA LYS A 410 -16.62 -6.23 16.39
C LYS A 410 -16.16 -6.33 17.84
N THR A 411 -16.32 -7.48 18.47
CA THR A 411 -15.89 -7.68 19.85
C THR A 411 -14.39 -7.44 19.99
N VAL A 412 -13.58 -8.10 19.16
CA VAL A 412 -12.12 -7.94 19.19
C VAL A 412 -11.71 -6.49 18.90
N PHE A 413 -12.34 -5.84 17.91
CA PHE A 413 -12.01 -4.46 17.56
C PHE A 413 -12.37 -3.47 18.68
N SER A 414 -13.54 -3.63 19.30
CA SER A 414 -13.97 -2.82 20.44
C SER A 414 -13.06 -3.04 21.66
N ASP A 415 -12.70 -4.29 21.95
CA ASP A 415 -11.82 -4.63 23.08
C ASP A 415 -10.42 -4.05 22.89
N SER A 416 -9.84 -4.17 21.68
CA SER A 416 -8.55 -3.55 21.35
C SER A 416 -8.59 -2.02 21.44
N PHE A 417 -9.70 -1.40 21.02
CA PHE A 417 -9.89 0.04 21.16
C PHE A 417 -9.94 0.46 22.63
N ARG A 418 -10.77 -0.21 23.44
CA ARG A 418 -10.93 0.07 24.88
C ARG A 418 -9.63 -0.13 25.64
N GLU A 419 -8.86 -1.16 25.32
CA GLU A 419 -7.61 -1.44 26.01
C GLU A 419 -6.56 -0.34 25.82
N LEU A 420 -6.49 0.25 24.62
CA LEU A 420 -5.50 1.30 24.32
C LEU A 420 -5.99 2.72 24.63
N THR A 421 -7.29 2.95 24.70
CA THR A 421 -7.87 4.30 24.89
C THR A 421 -8.56 4.49 26.24
N GLY A 422 -8.94 3.39 26.90
CA GLY A 422 -9.71 3.39 28.15
C GLY A 422 -11.22 3.60 27.98
N VAL A 423 -11.74 3.75 26.76
CA VAL A 423 -13.16 4.05 26.51
C VAL A 423 -13.75 3.14 25.43
N GLU A 424 -15.08 2.97 25.47
CA GLU A 424 -15.80 2.25 24.43
C GLU A 424 -15.94 3.10 23.16
N SER A 425 -16.14 2.45 22.01
CA SER A 425 -16.39 3.12 20.74
C SER A 425 -17.66 2.59 20.08
N LYS A 426 -18.33 3.43 19.29
CA LYS A 426 -19.44 2.99 18.44
C LYS A 426 -18.92 2.45 17.13
N LEU A 427 -19.17 1.17 16.90
CA LEU A 427 -18.88 0.50 15.64
C LEU A 427 -20.08 0.58 14.69
N VAL A 428 -19.81 0.84 13.41
CA VAL A 428 -20.79 0.85 12.33
C VAL A 428 -20.43 -0.23 11.33
N THR A 429 -21.40 -1.04 10.91
CA THR A 429 -21.21 -2.07 9.88
C THR A 429 -21.85 -1.63 8.57
N LYS A 430 -21.10 -1.73 7.48
CA LYS A 430 -21.54 -1.46 6.13
C LYS A 430 -21.39 -2.76 5.32
N GLY A 431 -22.51 -3.24 4.77
CA GLY A 431 -22.55 -4.35 3.81
C GLY A 431 -22.62 -3.85 2.38
#